data_AF-A0A9E3FIC2-F1
#
_entry.id   AF-A0A9E3FIC2-F1
#
_cell.length_a   1.000
_cell.length_b   1.000
_cell.length_c   1.000
_cell.angle_alpha   90.00
_cell.angle_beta   90.00
_cell.angle_gamma   90.00
#
_symmetry.space_group_name_H-M   'P 1'
#
loop_
_entity.id
_entity.type
_entity.pdbx_description
1 polymer ?
#
loop_
_entity_poly.entity_id
_entity_poly.type
_entity_poly.pdbx_seq_one_letter_code
_entity_poly.pdbx_strand_id
1 'polypeptide(L)'
;MSTPTAPNPHPPPRPPNALKTLSAGIGAIISIPSKPTELLNEGFAVATKSIAQALPSFPAARLTSLAIGIPHAHVAHPPSGPPPVPPTPLPPIGPVMLGTCVQVLINSLPAARCGDLGFNPTCCGLPPIFEIFTGSSNVFIGGARAARVLDITYHCKPVPPAGAAARGLIAAAKKALAVTMKVMAAAGKVAQVASIAGTAIEAVEAQDGAAMSSALGLSAGMMAAQMAADAVAMALGAAMGKDPCVPPGTLGAITIGSPNVLIGGFPMPTWTAIVKGLLKRVKALRKLGLFGRSGVG
;
A
#
# COMPACT_ATOMS: atom_id res chain seq x y z
N MET A 1 25.33 -31.92 -45.97
CA MET A 1 25.33 -33.00 -44.97
C MET A 1 25.83 -32.38 -43.66
N SER A 2 24.93 -31.84 -42.85
CA SER A 2 25.25 -31.14 -41.59
C SER A 2 25.13 -32.12 -40.43
N THR A 3 26.19 -32.28 -39.65
CA THR A 3 26.20 -33.13 -38.45
C THR A 3 25.24 -32.58 -37.38
N PRO A 4 24.53 -33.43 -36.60
CA PRO A 4 23.68 -32.96 -35.51
C PRO A 4 24.53 -32.35 -34.39
N THR A 5 24.17 -31.14 -33.97
CA THR A 5 24.78 -30.47 -32.81
C THR A 5 24.43 -31.23 -31.53
N ALA A 6 25.44 -31.58 -30.73
CA ALA A 6 25.24 -32.23 -29.44
C ALA A 6 24.35 -31.38 -28.51
N PRO A 7 23.44 -31.98 -27.72
CA PRO A 7 22.66 -31.24 -26.75
C PRO A 7 23.58 -30.63 -25.70
N ASN A 8 23.44 -29.32 -25.46
CA ASN A 8 24.16 -28.63 -24.39
C ASN A 8 23.87 -29.35 -23.06
N PRO A 9 24.89 -29.77 -22.29
CA PRO A 9 24.65 -30.37 -20.99
C PRO A 9 24.00 -29.33 -20.07
N HIS A 10 22.76 -29.59 -19.67
CA HIS A 10 22.12 -28.82 -18.60
C HIS A 10 22.96 -28.99 -17.33
N PRO A 11 23.47 -27.91 -16.71
CA PRO A 11 24.16 -28.03 -15.45
C PRO A 11 23.22 -28.68 -14.42
N PRO A 12 23.74 -29.57 -13.54
CA PRO A 12 22.91 -30.22 -12.54
C PRO A 12 22.22 -29.18 -11.65
N PRO A 13 21.01 -29.45 -11.13
CA PRO A 13 20.34 -28.56 -10.20
C PRO A 13 21.27 -28.25 -9.03
N ARG A 14 21.66 -26.98 -8.88
CA ARG A 14 22.51 -26.53 -7.76
C ARG A 14 21.81 -26.91 -6.44
N PRO A 15 22.51 -27.51 -5.46
CA PRO A 15 21.91 -27.89 -4.19
C PRO A 15 21.27 -26.67 -3.52
N PRO A 16 20.14 -26.85 -2.81
CA PRO A 16 19.43 -25.74 -2.16
C PRO A 16 20.35 -25.07 -1.14
N ASN A 17 20.78 -23.85 -1.43
CA ASN A 17 21.58 -23.06 -0.51
C ASN A 17 20.72 -22.66 0.70
N ALA A 18 21.24 -22.88 1.91
CA ALA A 18 20.53 -22.60 3.16
C ALA A 18 19.95 -21.17 3.22
N LEU A 19 20.63 -20.21 2.59
CA LEU A 19 20.17 -18.82 2.45
C LEU A 19 18.93 -18.66 1.56
N LYS A 20 18.77 -19.45 0.50
CA LYS A 20 17.55 -19.46 -0.34
C LYS A 20 16.39 -20.11 0.38
N THR A 21 16.65 -21.19 1.11
CA THR A 21 15.62 -21.84 1.94
C THR A 21 15.18 -20.94 3.08
N LEU A 22 16.11 -20.23 3.72
CA LEU A 22 15.83 -19.25 4.77
C LEU A 22 15.06 -18.04 4.23
N SER A 23 15.51 -17.43 3.14
CA SER A 23 14.81 -16.29 2.53
C SER A 23 13.44 -16.66 1.98
N ALA A 24 13.29 -17.83 1.35
CA ALA A 24 11.99 -18.36 0.95
C ALA A 24 11.08 -18.60 2.17
N GLY A 25 11.63 -19.14 3.26
CA GLY A 25 10.90 -19.36 4.50
C GLY A 25 10.43 -18.06 5.17
N ILE A 26 11.30 -17.05 5.24
CA ILE A 26 10.97 -15.73 5.79
C ILE A 26 9.94 -15.03 4.90
N GLY A 27 10.15 -15.03 3.58
CA GLY A 27 9.19 -14.48 2.62
C GLY A 27 7.82 -15.14 2.75
N ALA A 28 7.78 -16.47 2.88
CA ALA A 28 6.55 -17.21 3.11
C ALA A 28 5.87 -16.79 4.41
N ILE A 29 6.60 -16.66 5.52
CA ILE A 29 6.01 -16.25 6.81
C ILE A 29 5.49 -14.81 6.76
N ILE A 30 6.26 -13.87 6.20
CA ILE A 30 5.88 -12.46 6.07
C ILE A 30 4.65 -12.30 5.16
N SER A 31 4.50 -13.16 4.14
CA SER A 31 3.36 -13.14 3.23
C SER A 31 2.07 -13.74 3.79
N ILE A 32 2.12 -14.58 4.84
CA ILE A 32 0.92 -15.27 5.37
C ILE A 32 -0.24 -14.29 5.68
N PRO A 33 0.00 -13.14 6.35
CA PRO A 33 -1.06 -12.18 6.61
C PRO A 33 -1.64 -11.51 5.35
N SER A 34 -0.82 -11.27 4.31
CA SER A 34 -1.26 -10.61 3.07
C SER A 34 -1.86 -11.58 2.04
N LYS A 35 -1.55 -12.88 2.14
CA LYS A 35 -1.98 -13.92 1.20
C LYS A 35 -3.49 -13.97 0.94
N PRO A 36 -4.40 -13.84 1.93
CA PRO A 36 -5.83 -13.81 1.65
C PRO A 36 -6.23 -12.60 0.81
N THR A 37 -5.65 -11.43 1.08
CA THR A 37 -5.93 -10.22 0.30
C THR A 37 -5.34 -10.28 -1.11
N GLU A 38 -4.17 -10.90 -1.27
CA GLU A 38 -3.54 -11.16 -2.57
C GLU A 38 -4.40 -12.10 -3.42
N LEU A 39 -4.86 -13.22 -2.85
CA LEU A 39 -5.76 -14.15 -3.55
C LEU A 39 -7.07 -13.48 -3.99
N LEU A 40 -7.66 -12.65 -3.12
CA LEU A 40 -8.86 -11.88 -3.48
C LEU A 40 -8.56 -10.83 -4.56
N ASN A 41 -7.39 -10.20 -4.51
CA ASN A 41 -6.95 -9.23 -5.51
C ASN A 41 -6.75 -9.90 -6.87
N GLU A 42 -6.00 -11.00 -6.92
CA GLU A 42 -5.73 -11.78 -8.13
C GLU A 42 -7.01 -12.38 -8.72
N GLY A 43 -7.80 -13.07 -7.90
CA GLY A 43 -9.05 -13.69 -8.36
C GLY A 43 -10.02 -12.66 -8.94
N PHE A 44 -10.12 -11.49 -8.31
CA PHE A 44 -10.98 -10.42 -8.82
C PHE A 44 -10.41 -9.74 -10.07
N ALA A 45 -9.09 -9.56 -10.15
CA ALA A 45 -8.43 -9.03 -11.33
C ALA A 45 -8.65 -9.95 -12.55
N VAL A 46 -8.58 -11.27 -12.35
CA VAL A 46 -8.90 -12.27 -13.38
C VAL A 46 -10.39 -12.22 -13.74
N ALA A 47 -11.27 -12.24 -12.74
CA ALA A 47 -12.72 -12.25 -12.96
C ALA A 47 -13.24 -10.99 -13.68
N THR A 48 -12.57 -9.85 -13.47
CA THR A 48 -12.97 -8.56 -14.06
C THR A 48 -12.11 -8.14 -15.24
N LYS A 49 -11.27 -9.03 -15.78
CA LYS A 49 -10.32 -8.71 -16.84
C LYS A 49 -10.97 -8.08 -18.07
N SER A 50 -12.09 -8.62 -18.54
CA SER A 50 -12.82 -8.10 -19.71
C SER A 50 -13.29 -6.66 -19.50
N ILE A 51 -13.84 -6.36 -18.32
CA ILE A 51 -14.28 -5.01 -17.95
C ILE A 51 -13.07 -4.07 -17.80
N ALA A 52 -12.00 -4.55 -17.16
CA ALA A 52 -10.78 -3.79 -16.95
C ALA A 52 -10.06 -3.41 -18.26
N GLN A 53 -10.14 -4.29 -19.28
CA GLN A 53 -9.58 -4.03 -20.62
C GLN A 53 -10.47 -3.12 -21.47
N ALA A 54 -11.78 -3.08 -21.21
CA ALA A 54 -12.70 -2.20 -21.92
C ALA A 54 -12.61 -0.72 -21.46
N LEU A 55 -12.01 -0.47 -20.30
CA LEU A 55 -11.83 0.87 -19.75
C LEU A 55 -10.47 1.47 -20.14
N PRO A 56 -10.40 2.81 -20.27
CA PRO A 56 -9.14 3.48 -20.58
C PRO A 56 -8.11 3.25 -19.48
N SER A 57 -6.84 3.18 -19.90
CA SER A 57 -5.70 3.28 -19.00
C SER A 57 -5.39 4.76 -18.74
N PHE A 58 -4.95 5.07 -17.53
CA PHE A 58 -4.59 6.44 -17.13
C PHE A 58 -3.12 6.52 -16.70
N PRO A 59 -2.48 7.69 -16.85
CA PRO A 59 -1.12 7.93 -16.37
C PRO A 59 -0.93 7.50 -14.92
N ALA A 60 0.15 6.77 -14.64
CA ALA A 60 0.46 6.25 -13.32
C ALA A 60 0.79 7.38 -12.34
N ALA A 61 0.29 7.28 -11.11
CA ALA A 61 0.68 8.18 -10.04
C ALA A 61 1.98 7.69 -9.40
N ARG A 62 2.78 8.65 -8.94
CA ARG A 62 4.09 8.48 -8.29
C ARG A 62 4.26 9.53 -7.20
N LEU A 63 5.34 9.43 -6.42
CA LEU A 63 5.77 10.51 -5.53
C LEU A 63 5.71 11.85 -6.28
N THR A 64 5.25 12.88 -5.59
CA THR A 64 4.99 14.24 -6.09
C THR A 64 3.85 14.40 -7.10
N SER A 65 3.11 13.34 -7.42
CA SER A 65 1.87 13.46 -8.19
C SER A 65 0.86 14.32 -7.46
N LEU A 66 0.16 15.20 -8.18
CA LEU A 66 -0.71 16.20 -7.58
C LEU A 66 -2.12 15.65 -7.40
N ALA A 67 -2.69 15.81 -6.21
CA ALA A 67 -4.12 15.61 -5.96
C ALA A 67 -4.82 16.95 -5.76
N ILE A 68 -6.07 17.02 -6.22
CA ILE A 68 -6.96 18.17 -6.02
C ILE A 68 -8.27 17.66 -5.45
N GLY A 69 -8.68 18.19 -4.30
CA GLY A 69 -9.99 17.92 -3.72
C GLY A 69 -11.00 19.03 -3.95
N ILE A 70 -12.25 18.71 -3.62
CA ILE A 70 -13.37 19.64 -3.72
C ILE A 70 -13.15 20.81 -2.74
N PRO A 71 -13.32 22.07 -3.18
CA PRO A 71 -13.21 23.23 -2.32
C PRO A 71 -14.06 23.13 -1.06
N HIS A 72 -13.46 23.38 0.08
CA HIS A 72 -14.13 23.44 1.38
C HIS A 72 -13.38 24.39 2.32
N ALA A 73 -14.03 24.77 3.42
CA ALA A 73 -13.50 25.71 4.40
C ALA A 73 -13.42 25.05 5.78
N HIS A 74 -12.42 25.47 6.57
CA HIS A 74 -12.26 25.09 7.96
C HIS A 74 -12.43 26.35 8.80
N VAL A 75 -13.48 26.43 9.61
CA VAL A 75 -13.95 27.70 10.17
C VAL A 75 -13.01 28.36 11.20
N ALA A 76 -12.01 27.68 11.73
CA ALA A 76 -11.17 28.21 12.82
C ALA A 76 -9.69 28.41 12.48
N HIS A 77 -9.29 28.27 11.21
CA HIS A 77 -7.91 28.61 10.81
C HIS A 77 -7.85 29.18 9.39
N PRO A 78 -6.79 29.96 9.08
CA PRO A 78 -6.59 30.58 7.76
C PRO A 78 -6.77 29.57 6.63
N PRO A 79 -7.34 29.98 5.47
CA PRO A 79 -7.73 31.34 5.09
C PRO A 79 -9.10 31.77 5.61
N SER A 80 -9.84 30.85 6.23
CA SER A 80 -11.02 31.21 7.01
C SER A 80 -10.58 31.73 8.38
N GLY A 81 -11.50 32.24 9.18
CA GLY A 81 -11.17 32.68 10.53
C GLY A 81 -12.42 32.68 11.40
N PRO A 82 -12.24 32.90 12.71
CA PRO A 82 -13.37 33.16 13.58
C PRO A 82 -14.19 34.35 13.03
N PRO A 83 -15.50 34.41 13.31
CA PRO A 83 -16.33 35.55 12.93
C PRO A 83 -15.64 36.88 13.30
N PRO A 84 -15.62 37.88 12.41
CA PRO A 84 -16.46 38.05 11.23
C PRO A 84 -15.88 37.51 9.91
N VAL A 85 -14.74 36.78 9.92
CA VAL A 85 -14.12 36.30 8.68
C VAL A 85 -15.02 35.23 8.04
N PRO A 86 -15.49 35.42 6.80
CA PRO A 86 -16.35 34.44 6.16
C PRO A 86 -15.58 33.15 5.87
N PRO A 87 -16.22 31.96 5.97
CA PRO A 87 -15.62 30.72 5.50
C PRO A 87 -15.23 30.87 4.03
N THR A 88 -13.94 30.71 3.75
CA THR A 88 -13.37 30.86 2.41
C THR A 88 -13.03 29.47 1.87
N PRO A 89 -13.84 28.89 0.97
CA PRO A 89 -13.57 27.56 0.45
C PRO A 89 -12.34 27.56 -0.44
N LEU A 90 -11.37 26.71 -0.14
CA LEU A 90 -10.21 26.47 -1.00
C LEU A 90 -10.14 25.00 -1.42
N PRO A 91 -9.70 24.72 -2.66
CA PRO A 91 -9.36 23.36 -3.03
C PRO A 91 -8.14 22.88 -2.23
N PRO A 92 -8.22 21.74 -1.53
CA PRO A 92 -7.03 21.07 -1.01
C PRO A 92 -6.21 20.55 -2.18
N ILE A 93 -5.00 21.07 -2.36
CA ILE A 93 -4.10 20.78 -3.45
C ILE A 93 -2.78 20.37 -2.84
N GLY A 94 -2.23 19.24 -3.27
CA GLY A 94 -1.08 18.67 -2.60
C GLY A 94 -0.39 17.53 -3.33
N PRO A 95 0.94 17.40 -3.20
CA PRO A 95 1.66 16.24 -3.71
C PRO A 95 1.42 14.99 -2.86
N VAL A 96 1.46 13.83 -3.51
CA VAL A 96 1.66 12.51 -2.88
C VAL A 96 3.07 12.44 -2.32
N MET A 97 3.23 12.09 -1.04
CA MET A 97 4.52 12.22 -0.34
C MET A 97 4.91 11.03 0.54
N LEU A 98 3.97 10.18 0.96
CA LEU A 98 4.22 9.19 2.01
C LEU A 98 3.59 7.84 1.68
N GLY A 99 4.27 6.76 2.07
CA GLY A 99 3.79 5.38 1.86
C GLY A 99 4.00 4.85 0.44
N THR A 100 4.50 5.66 -0.48
CA THR A 100 4.79 5.25 -1.86
C THR A 100 5.72 4.03 -1.94
N CYS A 101 5.60 3.25 -3.01
CA CYS A 101 6.39 2.05 -3.20
C CYS A 101 7.83 2.37 -3.60
N VAL A 102 8.78 2.14 -2.71
CA VAL A 102 10.21 2.36 -2.98
C VAL A 102 10.84 1.25 -3.81
N GLN A 103 10.15 0.13 -3.98
CA GLN A 103 10.60 -1.01 -4.80
C GLN A 103 10.31 -0.82 -6.30
N VAL A 104 9.31 -0.02 -6.64
CA VAL A 104 8.89 0.22 -8.02
C VAL A 104 8.99 1.70 -8.31
N LEU A 105 9.89 2.05 -9.23
CA LEU A 105 10.11 3.44 -9.64
C LEU A 105 9.45 3.70 -10.99
N ILE A 106 8.64 4.74 -11.08
CA ILE A 106 8.05 5.24 -12.32
C ILE A 106 8.70 6.58 -12.60
N ASN A 107 9.43 6.67 -13.72
CA ASN A 107 10.30 7.81 -14.03
C ASN A 107 11.21 8.17 -12.84
N SER A 108 11.88 7.16 -12.28
CA SER A 108 12.82 7.29 -11.15
C SER A 108 12.23 7.76 -9.83
N LEU A 109 10.90 7.89 -9.69
CA LEU A 109 10.26 8.18 -8.42
C LEU A 109 9.40 7.01 -7.93
N PRO A 110 9.30 6.81 -6.60
CA PRO A 110 8.45 5.79 -6.00
C PRO A 110 7.02 5.80 -6.55
N ALA A 111 6.51 4.65 -6.96
CA ALA A 111 5.16 4.52 -7.49
C ALA A 111 4.10 4.69 -6.39
N ALA A 112 3.01 5.40 -6.70
CA ALA A 112 1.93 5.61 -5.75
C ALA A 112 0.88 4.48 -5.83
N ARG A 113 0.22 4.23 -4.71
CA ARG A 113 -0.71 3.12 -4.48
C ARG A 113 -1.90 3.60 -3.65
N CYS A 114 -2.97 2.83 -3.72
CA CYS A 114 -4.10 2.96 -2.80
C CYS A 114 -3.62 2.80 -1.34
N GLY A 115 -3.93 3.78 -0.51
CA GLY A 115 -3.53 3.88 0.90
C GLY A 115 -2.34 4.80 1.16
N ASP A 116 -1.62 5.24 0.12
CA ASP A 116 -0.55 6.22 0.21
C ASP A 116 -1.12 7.59 0.56
N LEU A 117 -0.29 8.42 1.20
CA LEU A 117 -0.69 9.73 1.69
C LEU A 117 0.03 10.86 0.98
N GLY A 118 -0.61 12.02 0.96
CA GLY A 118 0.01 13.26 0.54
C GLY A 118 -0.32 14.43 1.47
N PHE A 119 0.26 15.56 1.15
CA PHE A 119 0.23 16.77 1.95
C PHE A 119 -0.43 17.91 1.17
N ASN A 120 -1.49 18.53 1.70
CA ASN A 120 -2.26 19.60 1.06
C ASN A 120 -1.97 20.97 1.70
N PRO A 121 -0.83 21.61 1.40
CA PRO A 121 -0.49 22.88 2.01
C PRO A 121 -1.57 23.96 1.80
N THR A 122 -2.33 23.89 0.71
CA THR A 122 -3.32 24.92 0.36
C THR A 122 -4.55 24.95 1.25
N CYS A 123 -4.88 23.86 1.96
CA CYS A 123 -6.03 23.87 2.87
C CYS A 123 -5.70 24.37 4.26
N CYS A 124 -4.40 24.51 4.62
CA CYS A 124 -3.93 24.96 5.93
C CYS A 124 -4.50 24.19 7.14
N GLY A 125 -5.12 23.02 6.91
CA GLY A 125 -5.66 22.16 7.95
C GLY A 125 -4.59 21.57 8.86
N LEU A 126 -4.99 21.11 10.05
CA LEU A 126 -4.05 20.65 11.09
C LEU A 126 -4.22 19.15 11.46
N PRO A 127 -3.41 18.22 10.91
CA PRO A 127 -2.48 18.35 9.79
C PRO A 127 -3.15 18.20 8.42
N PRO A 128 -2.62 18.82 7.35
CA PRO A 128 -3.29 18.89 6.06
C PRO A 128 -2.92 17.67 5.21
N ILE A 129 -3.45 16.50 5.57
CA ILE A 129 -3.12 15.23 4.93
C ILE A 129 -4.30 14.77 4.05
N PHE A 130 -4.00 14.11 2.93
CA PHE A 130 -4.96 13.31 2.17
C PHE A 130 -4.48 11.89 1.96
N GLU A 131 -5.40 11.01 1.61
CA GLU A 131 -5.14 9.62 1.25
C GLU A 131 -5.64 9.30 -0.15
N ILE A 132 -4.87 8.50 -0.89
CA ILE A 132 -5.32 7.87 -2.13
C ILE A 132 -6.26 6.70 -1.79
N PHE A 133 -7.54 6.86 -2.09
CA PHE A 133 -8.56 5.89 -1.68
C PHE A 133 -8.77 4.75 -2.67
N THR A 134 -8.70 5.02 -3.97
CA THR A 134 -8.81 3.98 -5.00
C THR A 134 -7.49 3.75 -5.71
N GLY A 135 -7.38 2.59 -6.34
CA GLY A 135 -6.36 2.30 -7.33
C GLY A 135 -6.94 1.41 -8.42
N SER A 136 -6.06 0.87 -9.25
CA SER A 136 -6.43 -0.09 -10.28
C SER A 136 -7.13 -1.34 -9.71
N SER A 137 -8.12 -1.84 -10.44
CA SER A 137 -8.79 -3.10 -10.15
C SER A 137 -7.92 -4.33 -10.42
N ASN A 138 -6.92 -4.22 -11.31
CA ASN A 138 -6.14 -5.35 -11.81
C ASN A 138 -4.60 -5.17 -11.80
N VAL A 139 -4.09 -3.96 -11.59
CA VAL A 139 -2.64 -3.70 -11.47
C VAL A 139 -2.27 -3.45 -10.01
N PHE A 140 -1.28 -4.21 -9.53
CA PHE A 140 -0.79 -4.13 -8.16
C PHE A 140 0.69 -3.77 -8.15
N ILE A 141 1.07 -2.83 -7.29
CA ILE A 141 2.45 -2.39 -7.05
C ILE A 141 2.74 -2.60 -5.57
N GLY A 142 3.81 -3.31 -5.24
CA GLY A 142 4.17 -3.59 -3.84
C GLY A 142 3.02 -4.18 -3.02
N GLY A 143 2.21 -5.06 -3.62
CA GLY A 143 1.08 -5.72 -2.98
C GLY A 143 -0.21 -4.89 -2.83
N ALA A 144 -0.21 -3.61 -3.20
CA ALA A 144 -1.41 -2.75 -3.15
C ALA A 144 -1.82 -2.26 -4.54
N ARG A 145 -3.07 -1.81 -4.67
CA ARG A 145 -3.64 -1.35 -5.95
C ARG A 145 -2.87 -0.13 -6.44
N ALA A 146 -2.37 -0.18 -7.68
CA ALA A 146 -1.57 0.91 -8.24
C ALA A 146 -2.43 2.15 -8.49
N ALA A 147 -1.96 3.32 -8.08
CA ALA A 147 -2.69 4.57 -8.24
C ALA A 147 -2.40 5.24 -9.58
N ARG A 148 -3.37 5.98 -10.11
CA ARG A 148 -3.31 6.67 -11.42
C ARG A 148 -4.14 7.95 -11.40
N VAL A 149 -4.00 8.76 -12.45
CA VAL A 149 -4.85 9.94 -12.65
C VAL A 149 -6.33 9.53 -12.60
N LEU A 150 -7.16 10.37 -11.99
CA LEU A 150 -8.56 10.15 -11.64
C LEU A 150 -8.85 9.14 -10.52
N ASP A 151 -7.84 8.54 -9.89
CA ASP A 151 -8.10 7.81 -8.65
C ASP A 151 -8.56 8.75 -7.55
N ILE A 152 -9.60 8.29 -6.86
CA ILE A 152 -10.29 9.04 -5.83
C ILE A 152 -9.36 9.19 -4.63
N THR A 153 -9.28 10.41 -4.12
CA THR A 153 -8.58 10.76 -2.88
C THR A 153 -9.58 11.21 -1.82
N TYR A 154 -9.24 11.02 -0.55
CA TYR A 154 -9.95 11.64 0.57
C TYR A 154 -9.12 12.73 1.19
N HIS A 155 -9.69 13.93 1.24
CA HIS A 155 -9.08 15.12 1.81
C HIS A 155 -9.79 15.47 3.11
N CYS A 156 -9.00 15.83 4.13
CA CYS A 156 -9.53 16.32 5.40
C CYS A 156 -10.60 15.36 5.96
N LYS A 157 -10.39 14.06 5.86
CA LYS A 157 -11.28 13.03 6.39
C LYS A 157 -10.46 12.10 7.25
N PRO A 158 -10.97 11.61 8.40
CA PRO A 158 -10.33 10.50 9.08
C PRO A 158 -10.04 9.39 8.08
N VAL A 159 -8.84 8.82 8.16
CA VAL A 159 -8.36 7.82 7.22
C VAL A 159 -9.46 6.83 6.88
N PRO A 160 -9.83 6.73 5.59
CA PRO A 160 -10.77 5.70 5.20
C PRO A 160 -10.21 4.34 5.61
N PRO A 161 -11.07 3.32 5.75
CA PRO A 161 -10.63 2.00 6.14
C PRO A 161 -9.58 1.37 5.22
N ALA A 162 -9.42 1.88 3.99
CA ALA A 162 -8.48 1.40 2.99
C ALA A 162 -7.03 1.48 3.48
N GLY A 163 -6.57 2.67 3.86
CA GLY A 163 -5.28 2.88 4.51
C GLY A 163 -5.23 2.22 5.88
N ALA A 164 -6.24 2.38 6.75
CA ALA A 164 -6.21 1.84 8.12
C ALA A 164 -6.01 0.30 8.20
N ALA A 165 -6.42 -0.44 7.19
CA ALA A 165 -6.35 -1.90 7.19
C ALA A 165 -5.12 -2.47 6.47
N ALA A 166 -4.58 -1.80 5.43
CA ALA A 166 -3.21 -2.05 4.99
C ALA A 166 -2.23 -1.82 6.16
N ARG A 167 -2.51 -0.78 6.95
CA ARG A 167 -1.79 -0.44 8.19
C ARG A 167 -1.95 -1.49 9.30
N GLY A 168 -3.15 -2.04 9.47
CA GLY A 168 -3.43 -3.13 10.40
C GLY A 168 -2.76 -4.45 10.00
N LEU A 169 -2.70 -4.76 8.70
CA LEU A 169 -1.97 -5.91 8.17
C LEU A 169 -0.46 -5.75 8.34
N ILE A 170 0.09 -4.56 8.17
CA ILE A 170 1.51 -4.27 8.45
C ILE A 170 1.79 -4.33 9.96
N ALA A 171 0.88 -3.88 10.82
CA ALA A 171 1.02 -4.04 12.27
C ALA A 171 0.95 -5.52 12.69
N ALA A 172 0.07 -6.30 12.06
CA ALA A 172 -0.03 -7.75 12.26
C ALA A 172 1.20 -8.48 11.72
N ALA A 173 1.74 -8.08 10.58
CA ALA A 173 2.99 -8.59 10.02
C ALA A 173 4.18 -8.20 10.90
N LYS A 174 4.23 -6.99 11.45
CA LYS A 174 5.23 -6.57 12.46
C LYS A 174 5.14 -7.41 13.73
N LYS A 175 3.92 -7.70 14.20
CA LYS A 175 3.71 -8.55 15.38
C LYS A 175 4.06 -10.01 15.09
N ALA A 176 3.68 -10.53 13.93
CA ALA A 176 4.04 -11.86 13.46
C ALA A 176 5.56 -11.98 13.32
N LEU A 177 6.22 -11.01 12.68
CA LEU A 177 7.68 -10.93 12.58
C LEU A 177 8.31 -10.85 13.97
N ALA A 178 7.83 -10.01 14.88
CA ALA A 178 8.34 -9.94 16.25
C ALA A 178 8.17 -11.27 17.01
N VAL A 179 7.08 -11.99 16.80
CA VAL A 179 6.86 -13.33 17.37
C VAL A 179 7.78 -14.36 16.73
N THR A 180 7.94 -14.37 15.41
CA THR A 180 8.88 -15.22 14.69
C THR A 180 10.32 -14.95 15.13
N MET A 181 10.71 -13.68 15.31
CA MET A 181 12.02 -13.28 15.83
C MET A 181 12.23 -13.80 17.26
N LYS A 182 11.20 -13.73 18.12
CA LYS A 182 11.27 -14.31 19.48
C LYS A 182 11.36 -15.84 19.47
N VAL A 183 10.60 -16.51 18.61
CA VAL A 183 10.63 -17.98 18.47
C VAL A 183 11.98 -18.45 17.92
N MET A 184 12.54 -17.73 16.95
CA MET A 184 13.86 -18.04 16.39
C MET A 184 15.02 -17.70 17.32
N ALA A 185 14.88 -16.66 18.14
CA ALA A 185 15.82 -16.34 19.22
C ALA A 185 15.79 -17.41 20.34
N ALA A 186 14.62 -17.93 20.68
CA ALA A 186 14.46 -19.03 21.63
C ALA A 186 14.98 -20.38 21.08
N ALA A 187 14.97 -20.57 19.76
CA ALA A 187 15.49 -21.75 19.08
C ALA A 187 17.03 -21.73 18.87
N GLY A 188 17.76 -20.79 19.47
CA GLY A 188 19.23 -20.75 19.44
C GLY A 188 19.86 -20.41 18.08
N LYS A 189 19.06 -20.09 17.05
CA LYS A 189 19.55 -19.62 15.74
C LYS A 189 19.79 -18.11 15.71
N VAL A 190 20.41 -17.59 16.77
CA VAL A 190 20.62 -16.14 16.98
C VAL A 190 21.54 -15.55 15.91
N ALA A 191 22.56 -16.30 15.45
CA ALA A 191 23.49 -15.81 14.42
C ALA A 191 22.85 -15.66 13.01
N GLN A 192 21.85 -16.48 12.66
CA GLN A 192 21.18 -16.42 11.36
C GLN A 192 20.02 -15.40 11.31
N VAL A 193 19.69 -14.80 12.46
CA VAL A 193 18.53 -13.90 12.62
C VAL A 193 18.95 -12.50 13.06
N ALA A 194 20.03 -12.37 13.84
CA ALA A 194 20.75 -11.12 13.99
C ALA A 194 21.29 -10.62 12.65
N SER A 195 21.64 -11.54 11.73
CA SER A 195 21.94 -11.17 10.35
C SER A 195 20.71 -10.54 9.67
N ILE A 196 19.48 -11.01 9.84
CA ILE A 196 18.32 -10.37 9.17
C ILE A 196 18.01 -8.95 9.70
N ALA A 197 18.36 -8.65 10.95
CA ALA A 197 18.27 -7.29 11.51
C ALA A 197 19.55 -6.45 11.28
N GLY A 198 20.69 -7.08 10.97
CA GLY A 198 22.01 -6.46 10.80
C GLY A 198 22.63 -6.57 9.39
N THR A 199 22.01 -7.25 8.42
CA THR A 199 22.52 -7.50 7.06
C THR A 199 22.23 -6.33 6.13
N ALA A 200 22.57 -5.13 6.61
CA ALA A 200 23.17 -4.12 5.76
C ALA A 200 24.66 -3.92 6.08
N ILE A 201 25.19 -4.50 7.17
CA ILE A 201 26.55 -4.23 7.65
C ILE A 201 27.49 -5.46 7.58
N GLU A 202 27.00 -6.70 7.55
CA GLU A 202 27.86 -7.91 7.47
C GLU A 202 27.59 -8.79 6.24
N ALA A 203 27.56 -8.20 5.03
CA ALA A 203 27.44 -8.94 3.77
C ALA A 203 28.73 -8.94 2.93
N VAL A 204 29.90 -8.87 3.58
CA VAL A 204 31.21 -8.83 2.89
C VAL A 204 31.95 -10.18 2.92
N GLU A 205 31.61 -11.13 3.79
CA GLU A 205 32.41 -12.35 3.94
C GLU A 205 31.62 -13.64 3.65
N ALA A 206 31.51 -14.01 2.37
CA ALA A 206 31.44 -15.39 1.92
C ALA A 206 31.75 -15.46 0.41
N GLN A 207 32.89 -16.03 0.06
CA GLN A 207 33.47 -16.06 -1.28
C GLN A 207 32.80 -17.03 -2.28
N ASP A 208 31.53 -17.41 -2.08
CA ASP A 208 30.75 -18.11 -3.09
C ASP A 208 29.31 -17.57 -3.16
N GLY A 209 29.02 -16.79 -4.22
CA GLY A 209 27.69 -16.28 -4.51
C GLY A 209 27.39 -14.82 -4.14
N ALA A 210 28.41 -13.93 -4.18
CA ALA A 210 28.30 -12.49 -3.89
C ALA A 210 27.13 -11.77 -4.59
N ALA A 211 26.74 -12.20 -5.80
CA ALA A 211 25.59 -11.62 -6.52
C ALA A 211 24.23 -12.01 -5.91
N MET A 212 24.10 -13.24 -5.39
CA MET A 212 22.87 -13.70 -4.72
C MET A 212 22.79 -13.16 -3.29
N SER A 213 23.90 -13.07 -2.56
CA SER A 213 23.92 -12.48 -1.22
C SER A 213 23.65 -10.98 -1.27
N SER A 214 24.24 -10.25 -2.22
CA SER A 214 23.92 -8.83 -2.44
C SER A 214 22.48 -8.62 -2.91
N ALA A 215 21.95 -9.46 -3.81
CA ALA A 215 20.54 -9.39 -4.22
C ALA A 215 19.57 -9.66 -3.05
N LEU A 216 19.90 -10.62 -2.18
CA LEU A 216 19.12 -10.90 -0.97
C LEU A 216 19.20 -9.75 0.04
N GLY A 217 20.39 -9.18 0.25
CA GLY A 217 20.60 -8.01 1.11
C GLY A 217 19.86 -6.77 0.60
N LEU A 218 19.93 -6.50 -0.70
CA LEU A 218 19.18 -5.42 -1.36
C LEU A 218 17.66 -5.64 -1.23
N SER A 219 17.18 -6.85 -1.48
CA SER A 219 15.76 -7.20 -1.34
C SER A 219 15.26 -7.01 0.10
N ALA A 220 16.02 -7.52 1.09
CA ALA A 220 15.70 -7.33 2.51
C ALA A 220 15.72 -5.85 2.91
N GLY A 221 16.73 -5.10 2.47
CA GLY A 221 16.84 -3.66 2.69
C GLY A 221 15.66 -2.89 2.09
N MET A 222 15.24 -3.21 0.86
CA MET A 222 14.08 -2.60 0.22
C MET A 222 12.77 -2.95 0.92
N MET A 223 12.61 -4.17 1.43
CA MET A 223 11.45 -4.54 2.24
C MET A 223 11.42 -3.74 3.55
N ALA A 224 12.55 -3.63 4.25
CA ALA A 224 12.65 -2.84 5.48
C ALA A 224 12.35 -1.36 5.22
N ALA A 225 12.91 -0.79 4.14
CA ALA A 225 12.63 0.58 3.72
C ALA A 225 11.14 0.78 3.40
N GLN A 226 10.50 -0.18 2.71
CA GLN A 226 9.07 -0.11 2.45
C GLN A 226 8.25 -0.15 3.74
N MET A 227 8.57 -1.06 4.67
CA MET A 227 7.89 -1.13 5.96
C MET A 227 8.05 0.15 6.78
N ALA A 228 9.20 0.82 6.70
CA ALA A 228 9.45 2.09 7.37
C ALA A 228 8.63 3.22 6.73
N ALA A 229 8.62 3.32 5.40
CA ALA A 229 7.81 4.29 4.66
C ALA A 229 6.32 4.13 4.98
N ASP A 230 5.83 2.88 4.97
CA ASP A 230 4.46 2.58 5.31
C ASP A 230 4.17 2.89 6.79
N ALA A 231 5.11 2.63 7.70
CA ALA A 231 5.00 2.97 9.13
C ALA A 231 4.80 4.47 9.38
N VAL A 232 5.61 5.30 8.73
CA VAL A 232 5.52 6.77 8.81
C VAL A 232 4.18 7.23 8.24
N ALA A 233 3.77 6.68 7.09
CA ALA A 233 2.46 6.96 6.53
C ALA A 233 1.33 6.56 7.50
N MET A 234 1.46 5.46 8.26
CA MET A 234 0.45 5.12 9.26
C MET A 234 0.34 6.16 10.37
N ALA A 235 1.49 6.56 10.92
CA ALA A 235 1.55 7.49 12.03
C ALA A 235 0.97 8.85 11.64
N LEU A 236 1.35 9.37 10.47
CA LEU A 236 0.83 10.64 9.96
C LEU A 236 -0.64 10.51 9.56
N GLY A 237 -1.02 9.43 8.91
CA GLY A 237 -2.42 9.19 8.57
C GLY A 237 -3.33 9.11 9.80
N ALA A 238 -2.85 8.62 10.95
CA ALA A 238 -3.63 8.62 12.19
C ALA A 238 -3.97 10.04 12.70
N ALA A 239 -3.29 11.08 12.20
CA ALA A 239 -3.62 12.47 12.48
C ALA A 239 -4.55 13.10 11.42
N MET A 240 -4.72 12.48 10.25
CA MET A 240 -5.59 12.99 9.19
C MET A 240 -7.05 13.11 9.67
N GLY A 241 -7.66 14.27 9.42
CA GLY A 241 -9.04 14.54 9.80
C GLY A 241 -9.29 14.73 11.31
N LYS A 242 -8.23 14.92 12.11
CA LYS A 242 -8.33 15.29 13.54
C LYS A 242 -8.40 16.80 13.79
N ASP A 243 -8.36 17.60 12.73
CA ASP A 243 -8.54 19.03 12.85
C ASP A 243 -9.98 19.33 13.35
N PRO A 244 -10.13 20.08 14.46
CA PRO A 244 -11.42 20.34 15.11
C PRO A 244 -12.46 21.02 14.22
N CYS A 245 -12.03 21.64 13.11
CA CYS A 245 -12.88 22.43 12.23
C CYS A 245 -13.00 21.84 10.83
N VAL A 246 -12.66 20.56 10.70
CA VAL A 246 -12.79 19.79 9.47
C VAL A 246 -14.27 19.65 9.08
N PRO A 247 -14.66 20.04 7.85
CA PRO A 247 -15.98 19.75 7.33
C PRO A 247 -16.16 18.23 7.15
N PRO A 248 -17.37 17.72 6.87
CA PRO A 248 -17.55 16.32 6.48
C PRO A 248 -16.65 16.03 5.27
N GLY A 249 -15.50 15.37 5.51
CA GLY A 249 -14.34 15.41 4.63
C GLY A 249 -14.62 15.15 3.15
N THR A 250 -13.83 15.79 2.29
CA THR A 250 -14.12 15.92 0.87
C THR A 250 -13.44 14.85 0.01
N LEU A 251 -14.01 14.64 -1.16
CA LEU A 251 -13.41 13.82 -2.21
C LEU A 251 -12.48 14.68 -3.06
N GLY A 252 -11.50 14.02 -3.66
CA GLY A 252 -10.67 14.59 -4.70
C GLY A 252 -10.25 13.54 -5.70
N ALA A 253 -9.33 13.93 -6.56
CA ALA A 253 -8.68 13.02 -7.48
C ALA A 253 -7.21 13.36 -7.67
N ILE A 254 -6.42 12.35 -8.03
CA ILE A 254 -5.10 12.58 -8.62
C ILE A 254 -5.29 13.22 -9.99
N THR A 255 -4.62 14.35 -10.22
CA THR A 255 -4.77 15.15 -11.45
C THR A 255 -3.51 15.13 -12.32
N ILE A 256 -2.35 14.84 -11.74
CA ILE A 256 -1.08 14.75 -12.47
C ILE A 256 -0.46 13.39 -12.23
N GLY A 257 -0.05 12.72 -13.31
CA GLY A 257 0.65 11.43 -13.29
C GLY A 257 1.73 11.37 -14.37
N SER A 258 2.45 10.25 -14.42
CA SER A 258 3.46 9.97 -15.43
C SER A 258 2.83 9.44 -16.72
N PRO A 259 2.92 10.14 -17.86
CA PRO A 259 2.32 9.67 -19.11
C PRO A 259 3.07 8.46 -19.71
N ASN A 260 4.30 8.19 -19.28
CA ASN A 260 5.12 7.10 -19.79
C ASN A 260 4.65 5.71 -19.32
N VAL A 261 3.86 5.65 -18.25
CA VAL A 261 3.34 4.40 -17.69
C VAL A 261 1.83 4.55 -17.56
N LEU A 262 1.09 3.76 -18.33
CA LEU A 262 -0.37 3.77 -18.30
C LEU A 262 -0.88 2.56 -17.52
N ILE A 263 -1.76 2.81 -16.55
CA ILE A 263 -2.33 1.79 -15.68
C ILE A 263 -3.80 1.61 -16.01
N GLY A 264 -4.19 0.39 -16.35
CA GLY A 264 -5.57 -0.02 -16.68
C GLY A 264 -6.43 -0.36 -15.46
N GLY A 265 -7.63 -0.87 -15.71
CA GLY A 265 -8.61 -1.24 -14.68
C GLY A 265 -9.63 -0.14 -14.38
N PHE A 266 -10.55 -0.39 -13.45
CA PHE A 266 -11.44 0.63 -12.90
C PHE A 266 -10.97 1.06 -11.50
N PRO A 267 -11.32 2.28 -11.04
CA PRO A 267 -11.02 2.72 -9.69
C PRO A 267 -11.70 1.80 -8.66
N MET A 268 -10.89 1.14 -7.83
CA MET A 268 -11.35 0.20 -6.82
C MET A 268 -10.65 0.47 -5.48
N PRO A 269 -11.38 0.53 -4.36
CA PRO A 269 -10.76 0.59 -3.04
C PRO A 269 -10.16 -0.76 -2.65
N THR A 270 -9.43 -0.82 -1.54
CA THR A 270 -8.92 -2.09 -1.01
C THR A 270 -10.04 -3.04 -0.60
N TRP A 271 -9.77 -4.35 -0.62
CA TRP A 271 -10.70 -5.36 -0.12
C TRP A 271 -11.12 -5.15 1.34
N THR A 272 -10.20 -4.64 2.14
CA THR A 272 -10.46 -4.33 3.55
C THR A 272 -11.47 -3.20 3.72
N ALA A 273 -11.44 -2.19 2.84
CA ALA A 273 -12.45 -1.15 2.81
C ALA A 273 -13.82 -1.69 2.40
N ILE A 274 -13.86 -2.56 1.39
CA ILE A 274 -15.08 -3.22 0.91
C ILE A 274 -15.72 -4.06 2.02
N VAL A 275 -14.95 -4.97 2.63
CA VAL A 275 -15.44 -5.87 3.70
C VAL A 275 -15.99 -5.07 4.88
N LYS A 276 -15.29 -4.02 5.32
CA LYS A 276 -15.79 -3.20 6.44
C LYS A 276 -17.07 -2.44 6.06
N GLY A 277 -17.18 -1.97 4.83
CA GLY A 277 -18.40 -1.38 4.28
C GLY A 277 -19.57 -2.36 4.33
N LEU A 278 -19.37 -3.59 3.86
CA LEU A 278 -20.37 -4.66 3.95
C LEU A 278 -20.77 -4.97 5.40
N LEU A 279 -19.80 -5.12 6.31
CA LEU A 279 -20.07 -5.42 7.72
C LEU A 279 -20.88 -4.31 8.40
N LYS A 280 -20.59 -3.04 8.11
CA LYS A 280 -21.41 -1.92 8.61
C LYS A 280 -22.85 -2.01 8.11
N ARG A 281 -23.04 -2.37 6.83
CA ARG A 281 -24.36 -2.53 6.22
C ARG A 281 -25.12 -3.72 6.83
N VAL A 282 -24.46 -4.86 7.01
CA VAL A 282 -25.05 -6.04 7.70
C VAL A 282 -25.49 -5.69 9.12
N LYS A 283 -24.64 -4.97 9.89
CA LYS A 283 -25.01 -4.51 11.24
C LYS A 283 -26.20 -3.55 11.23
N ALA A 284 -26.25 -2.61 10.27
CA ALA A 284 -27.38 -1.71 10.11
C ALA A 284 -28.68 -2.48 9.78
N LEU A 285 -28.62 -3.44 8.85
CA LEU A 285 -29.75 -4.29 8.49
C LEU A 285 -30.24 -5.17 9.65
N ARG A 286 -29.32 -5.68 10.48
CA ARG A 286 -29.66 -6.38 11.74
C ARG A 286 -30.38 -5.46 12.73
N LYS A 287 -29.90 -4.21 12.89
CA LYS A 287 -30.53 -3.21 13.77
C LYS A 287 -31.92 -2.79 13.28
N LEU A 288 -32.15 -2.83 11.97
CA LEU A 288 -33.44 -2.57 11.32
C LEU A 288 -34.40 -3.79 11.33
N GLY A 289 -34.02 -4.92 11.95
CA GLY A 289 -34.88 -6.11 12.05
C GLY A 289 -35.07 -6.90 10.74
N LEU A 290 -34.41 -6.49 9.65
CA LEU A 290 -34.49 -7.13 8.32
C LEU A 290 -33.70 -8.44 8.24
N PHE A 291 -32.89 -8.75 9.25
CA PHE A 291 -32.11 -9.98 9.38
C PHE A 291 -32.30 -10.56 10.80
N GLY A 292 -33.49 -11.12 11.06
CA GLY A 292 -33.78 -11.70 12.36
C GLY A 292 -35.27 -11.97 12.60
N ARG A 293 -35.91 -12.77 11.73
CA ARG A 293 -37.14 -13.48 12.07
C ARG A 293 -37.41 -14.64 11.10
N SER A 294 -36.53 -15.64 11.10
CA SER A 294 -36.95 -16.99 10.74
C SER A 294 -37.63 -17.56 11.99
N GLY A 295 -38.95 -17.65 11.92
CA GLY A 295 -39.82 -18.08 13.00
C GLY A 295 -39.46 -19.48 13.51
N VAL A 296 -39.32 -19.57 14.83
CA VAL A 296 -39.75 -20.75 15.57
C VAL A 296 -41.04 -20.32 16.24
N GLY A 297 -42.14 -20.89 15.76
CA GLY A 297 -43.50 -20.73 16.24
C GLY A 297 -44.29 -21.90 15.69
#